data_AF-A0A919VKU4-F1
#
_entry.id   AF-A0A919VKU4-F1
#
_cell.length_a   1.000
_cell.length_b   1.000
_cell.length_c   1.000
_cell.angle_alpha   90.00
_cell.angle_beta   90.00
_cell.angle_gamma   90.00
#
_symmetry.space_group_name_H-M   'P 1'
#
loop_
_entity.id
_entity.type
_entity.pdbx_description
1 polymer ?
#
loop_
_entity_poly.entity_id
_entity_poly.type
_entity_poly.pdbx_seq_one_letter_code
_entity_poly.pdbx_strand_id
1 'polypeptide(L)'
;MRPPQDWDTETVGDALDVVQDLAFWELPPEGWEGVGAILDRIGSALATRDLESLAEAVADLELSAPSRALRIGSRVERGIPEPVLERRNTLVHALTQEHSAGPEAGHGAEPAR
;
A
#
# COMPACT_ATOMS: atom_id res chain seq x y z
N MET A 1 26.68 -1.25 -15.33
CA MET A 1 25.49 -2.12 -15.21
C MET A 1 24.93 -1.89 -13.82
N ARG A 2 23.73 -1.28 -13.73
CA ARG A 2 22.95 -1.27 -12.49
C ARG A 2 22.52 -2.73 -12.23
N PRO A 3 22.62 -3.27 -11.01
CA PRO A 3 22.09 -4.61 -10.73
C PRO A 3 20.61 -4.67 -11.15
N PRO A 4 20.06 -5.85 -11.51
CA PRO A 4 18.63 -6.00 -11.65
C PRO A 4 18.02 -5.47 -10.36
N GLN A 5 17.04 -4.58 -10.47
CA GLN A 5 16.44 -3.96 -9.31
C GLN A 5 15.72 -5.07 -8.56
N ASP A 6 16.43 -5.68 -7.60
CA ASP A 6 15.81 -6.43 -6.52
C ASP A 6 14.64 -5.58 -6.06
N TRP A 7 13.47 -6.17 -6.21
CA TRP A 7 12.20 -5.61 -5.80
C TRP A 7 12.37 -4.74 -4.56
N ASP A 8 12.18 -3.42 -4.71
CA ASP A 8 12.61 -2.45 -3.71
C ASP A 8 11.81 -2.66 -2.42
N THR A 9 12.42 -3.38 -1.47
CA THR A 9 11.73 -3.87 -0.28
C THR A 9 11.32 -2.70 0.62
N GLU A 10 12.07 -1.60 0.56
CA GLU A 10 11.74 -0.34 1.22
C GLU A 10 10.44 0.25 0.63
N THR A 11 10.35 0.38 -0.70
CA THR A 11 9.13 0.87 -1.38
C THR A 11 7.90 -0.01 -1.09
N VAL A 12 8.09 -1.33 -1.02
CA VAL A 12 7.00 -2.29 -0.74
C VAL A 12 6.57 -2.24 0.72
N GLY A 13 7.52 -2.06 1.63
CA GLY A 13 7.25 -1.85 3.05
C GLY A 13 6.48 -0.55 3.30
N ASP A 14 6.89 0.53 2.63
CA ASP A 14 6.22 1.84 2.70
C ASP A 14 4.78 1.76 2.16
N ALA A 15 4.60 1.13 0.99
CA ALA A 15 3.29 0.85 0.44
C ALA A 15 2.39 0.05 1.40
N LEU A 16 2.95 -0.96 2.06
CA LEU A 16 2.23 -1.79 3.02
C LEU A 16 1.82 -1.01 4.28
N ASP A 17 2.68 -0.12 4.78
CA ASP A 17 2.39 0.72 5.94
C ASP A 17 1.22 1.67 5.65
N VAL A 18 1.32 2.43 4.55
CA VAL A 18 0.29 3.40 4.16
C VAL A 18 -1.04 2.70 3.88
N VAL A 19 -1.05 1.58 3.13
CA VAL A 19 -2.28 0.81 2.84
C VAL A 19 -2.93 0.25 4.12
N GLN A 20 -2.14 -0.10 5.14
CA GLN A 20 -2.69 -0.52 6.43
C GLN A 20 -3.35 0.64 7.18
N ASP A 21 -2.77 1.84 7.12
CA ASP A 21 -3.24 3.04 7.80
C ASP A 21 -4.61 3.54 7.30
N LEU A 22 -5.02 3.18 6.06
CA LEU A 22 -6.36 3.47 5.51
C LEU A 22 -7.50 3.05 6.46
N ALA A 23 -7.30 2.04 7.31
CA ALA A 23 -8.28 1.62 8.32
C ALA A 23 -8.63 2.71 9.35
N PHE A 24 -7.75 3.69 9.51
CA PHE A 24 -7.88 4.80 10.44
C PHE A 24 -8.24 6.12 9.73
N TRP A 25 -8.35 6.11 8.41
CA TRP A 25 -8.64 7.32 7.64
C TRP A 25 -10.11 7.70 7.73
N GLU A 26 -10.33 9.00 7.87
CA GLU A 26 -11.65 9.62 7.92
C GLU A 26 -11.76 10.61 6.76
N LEU A 27 -12.25 10.11 5.61
CA LEU A 27 -12.41 10.89 4.38
C LEU A 27 -13.90 11.04 4.00
N PRO A 28 -14.26 12.14 3.32
CA PRO A 28 -15.56 12.22 2.64
C PRO A 28 -15.64 11.21 1.48
N PRO A 29 -16.83 10.86 0.98
CA PRO A 29 -17.02 9.91 -0.11
C PRO A 29 -16.17 10.22 -1.36
N GLU A 30 -16.07 11.49 -1.75
CA GLU A 30 -15.23 11.95 -2.87
C GLU A 30 -13.74 11.66 -2.67
N GLY A 31 -13.25 11.70 -1.43
CA GLY A 31 -11.88 11.35 -1.08
C GLY A 31 -11.62 9.85 -1.23
N TRP A 32 -12.61 9.03 -0.86
CA TRP A 32 -12.53 7.57 -1.02
C TRP A 32 -12.54 7.11 -2.49
N GLU A 33 -13.20 7.85 -3.39
CA GLU A 33 -13.12 7.58 -4.83
C GLU A 33 -11.69 7.77 -5.37
N GLY A 34 -11.02 8.85 -4.95
CA GLY A 34 -9.61 9.09 -5.27
C GLY A 34 -8.70 7.98 -4.74
N VAL A 35 -8.84 7.64 -3.45
CA VAL A 35 -8.10 6.53 -2.83
C VAL A 35 -8.33 5.22 -3.59
N GLY A 36 -9.57 4.90 -3.96
CA GLY A 36 -9.88 3.69 -4.72
C GLY A 36 -9.15 3.60 -6.06
N ALA A 37 -9.00 4.71 -6.78
CA ALA A 37 -8.25 4.76 -8.04
C ALA A 37 -6.74 4.59 -7.82
N ILE A 38 -6.19 5.16 -6.73
CA ILE A 38 -4.77 5.01 -6.38
C ILE A 38 -4.46 3.55 -6.02
N LEU A 39 -5.34 2.88 -5.26
CA LEU A 39 -5.19 1.45 -4.94
C LEU A 39 -5.18 0.58 -6.20
N ASP A 40 -5.98 0.90 -7.23
CA ASP A 40 -5.98 0.18 -8.50
C ASP A 40 -4.64 0.33 -9.25
N ARG A 41 -4.03 1.53 -9.19
CA ARG A 41 -2.71 1.81 -9.75
C ARG A 41 -1.61 1.04 -9.02
N ILE A 42 -1.65 0.98 -7.68
CA ILE A 42 -0.75 0.15 -6.88
C ILE A 42 -0.87 -1.31 -7.32
N GLY A 43 -2.09 -1.84 -7.42
CA GLY A 43 -2.33 -3.22 -7.87
C GLY A 43 -1.78 -3.51 -9.27
N SER A 44 -1.95 -2.57 -10.19
CA SER A 44 -1.40 -2.66 -11.55
C SER A 44 0.13 -2.65 -11.56
N ALA A 45 0.75 -1.73 -10.80
CA ALA A 45 2.20 -1.64 -10.67
C ALA A 45 2.82 -2.91 -10.06
N LEU A 46 2.15 -3.50 -9.07
CA LEU A 46 2.53 -4.81 -8.50
C LEU A 46 2.48 -5.92 -9.55
N ALA A 47 1.40 -5.98 -10.34
CA ALA A 47 1.23 -7.00 -11.37
C ALA A 47 2.25 -6.88 -12.51
N THR A 48 2.65 -5.66 -12.88
CA THR A 48 3.62 -5.40 -13.95
C THR A 48 5.07 -5.30 -13.47
N ARG A 49 5.30 -5.41 -12.16
CA ARG A 49 6.61 -5.20 -11.51
C ARG A 49 7.21 -3.82 -11.79
N ASP A 50 6.36 -2.80 -11.89
CA ASP A 50 6.76 -1.44 -12.22
C ASP A 50 7.01 -0.61 -10.94
N LEU A 51 8.27 -0.58 -10.50
CA LEU A 51 8.67 0.07 -9.24
C LEU A 51 8.49 1.60 -9.27
N GLU A 52 8.65 2.22 -10.45
CA GLU A 52 8.48 3.67 -10.60
C GLU A 52 7.00 4.05 -10.40
N SER A 53 6.09 3.35 -11.09
CA SER A 53 4.65 3.53 -10.91
C SER A 53 4.18 3.18 -9.50
N LEU A 54 4.81 2.19 -8.85
CA LEU A 54 4.51 1.85 -7.46
C LEU A 54 4.87 3.02 -6.53
N ALA A 55 6.10 3.54 -6.63
CA ALA A 55 6.56 4.66 -5.82
C ALA A 55 5.71 5.92 -6.05
N GLU A 56 5.37 6.23 -7.30
CA GLU A 56 4.49 7.36 -7.64
C GLU A 56 3.09 7.20 -7.03
N ALA A 57 2.50 5.99 -7.13
CA ALA A 57 1.17 5.73 -6.59
C ALA A 57 1.14 5.77 -5.05
N VAL A 58 2.21 5.30 -4.39
CA VAL A 58 2.35 5.39 -2.93
C VAL A 58 2.45 6.84 -2.49
N ALA A 59 3.26 7.67 -3.16
CA ALA A 59 3.36 9.09 -2.86
C ALA A 59 2.01 9.82 -3.03
N ASP A 60 1.23 9.49 -4.07
CA ASP A 60 -0.12 10.05 -4.27
C ASP A 60 -1.10 9.60 -3.17
N LEU A 61 -0.95 8.36 -2.69
CA LEU A 61 -1.73 7.85 -1.57
C LEU A 61 -1.40 8.62 -0.28
N GLU A 62 -0.11 8.79 0.04
CA GLU A 62 0.33 9.57 1.21
C GLU A 62 -0.18 11.02 1.18
N LEU A 63 -0.19 11.65 0.01
CA LEU A 63 -0.75 13.00 -0.16
C LEU A 63 -2.27 13.06 0.06
N SER A 64 -2.95 11.93 -0.12
CA SER A 64 -4.39 11.77 0.15
C SER A 64 -4.68 11.49 1.63
N ALA A 65 -3.65 11.26 2.46
CA ALA A 65 -3.83 11.03 3.88
C ALA A 65 -4.53 12.23 4.54
N PRO A 66 -5.52 11.98 5.41
CA PRO A 66 -6.21 13.06 6.09
C PRO A 66 -5.21 13.80 6.99
N SER A 67 -4.94 15.06 6.64
CA SER A 67 -4.25 15.97 7.56
C SER A 67 -5.06 16.02 8.85
N ARG A 68 -4.46 15.70 10.00
CA ARG A 68 -5.07 15.67 11.35
C ARG A 68 -5.95 16.88 11.74
N ALA A 69 -6.01 17.93 10.92
CA ALA A 69 -6.95 19.04 11.03
C ALA A 69 -8.32 18.65 10.42
N LEU A 70 -9.12 17.88 11.15
CA LEU A 70 -10.56 17.80 10.89
C LEU A 70 -11.14 19.21 10.95
N ARG A 71 -11.59 19.74 9.80
CA ARG A 71 -12.30 21.01 9.74
C ARG A 71 -13.59 20.87 10.57
N ILE A 72 -13.71 21.68 11.62
CA ILE A 72 -14.90 21.72 12.50
C ILE A 72 -16.16 21.84 11.61
N GLY A 73 -17.03 20.83 11.67
CA GLY A 73 -18.35 20.83 11.02
C GLY A 73 -18.54 19.90 9.82
N SER A 74 -17.50 19.21 9.34
CA SER A 74 -17.68 18.19 8.29
C SER A 74 -18.19 16.88 8.88
N ARG A 75 -19.36 16.41 8.43
CA ARG A 75 -19.89 15.10 8.81
C ARG A 75 -19.16 14.04 7.99
N VAL A 76 -18.08 13.49 8.54
CA VAL A 76 -17.42 12.33 7.95
C VAL A 76 -18.37 11.14 8.10
N GLU A 77 -18.73 10.50 6.99
CA GLU A 77 -19.34 9.18 7.06
C GLU A 77 -18.31 8.22 7.65
N ARG A 78 -18.64 7.62 8.80
CA ARG A 78 -17.69 6.81 9.55
C ARG A 78 -17.47 5.49 8.83
N GLY A 79 -16.26 5.29 8.29
CA GLY A 79 -15.75 4.00 7.82
C GLY A 79 -15.32 3.99 6.36
N ILE A 80 -14.45 3.03 6.03
CA ILE A 80 -14.03 2.76 4.65
C ILE A 80 -15.23 2.22 3.87
N PRO A 81 -15.54 2.74 2.67
CA PRO A 81 -16.53 2.14 1.79
C PRO A 81 -16.15 0.70 1.40
N GLU A 82 -17.12 -0.21 1.35
CA GLU A 82 -16.91 -1.62 0.96
C GLU A 82 -15.98 -1.82 -0.27
N PRO A 83 -16.15 -1.10 -1.39
CA PRO A 83 -15.29 -1.32 -2.55
C PRO A 83 -13.83 -0.91 -2.32
N VAL A 84 -13.56 0.04 -1.42
CA VAL A 84 -12.19 0.43 -1.04
C VAL A 84 -11.62 -0.59 -0.06
N LEU A 85 -12.44 -1.11 0.86
CA LEU A 85 -12.04 -2.12 1.82
C LEU A 85 -11.59 -3.43 1.15
N GLU A 86 -12.32 -3.89 0.13
CA GLU A 86 -11.95 -5.10 -0.63
C GLU A 86 -10.60 -4.94 -1.35
N ARG A 87 -10.39 -3.78 -1.99
CA ARG A 87 -9.13 -3.47 -2.67
C ARG A 87 -7.97 -3.41 -1.68
N ARG A 88 -8.15 -2.71 -0.56
CA ARG A 88 -7.17 -2.64 0.54
C ARG A 88 -6.79 -4.05 1.00
N ASN A 89 -7.76 -4.89 1.32
CA ASN A 89 -7.49 -6.24 1.85
C ASN A 89 -6.70 -7.09 0.84
N THR A 90 -7.04 -6.99 -0.45
CA THR A 90 -6.31 -7.67 -1.53
C THR A 90 -4.87 -7.18 -1.62
N LEU A 91 -4.65 -5.86 -1.57
CA LEU A 91 -3.32 -5.26 -1.64
C LEU A 91 -2.45 -5.56 -0.43
N VAL A 92 -3.00 -5.50 0.80
CA VAL A 92 -2.27 -5.89 2.01
C VAL A 92 -1.76 -7.33 1.87
N HIS A 93 -2.59 -8.25 1.37
CA HIS A 93 -2.19 -9.63 1.18
C HIS A 93 -1.09 -9.79 0.11
N ALA A 94 -1.21 -9.09 -1.02
CA ALA A 94 -0.20 -9.10 -2.08
C ALA A 94 1.14 -8.51 -1.61
N LEU A 95 1.11 -7.31 -1.02
CA LEU A 95 2.28 -6.60 -0.50
C LEU A 95 2.97 -7.39 0.62
N THR A 96 2.22 -8.04 1.51
CA THR A 96 2.80 -8.89 2.56
C THR A 96 3.58 -10.06 1.99
N GLN A 97 3.05 -10.71 0.94
CA GLN A 97 3.76 -11.82 0.28
C GLN A 97 5.03 -11.34 -0.40
N GLU A 98 4.96 -10.20 -1.09
CA GLU A 98 6.11 -9.61 -1.76
C GLU A 98 7.18 -9.13 -0.78
N HIS A 99 6.80 -8.50 0.34
CA HIS A 99 7.71 -8.09 1.40
C HIS A 99 8.39 -9.30 2.07
N SER A 100 7.65 -10.39 2.27
CA SER A 100 8.18 -11.63 2.87
C SER A 100 9.07 -12.43 1.91
N ALA A 101 8.94 -12.19 0.60
CA ALA A 101 9.75 -12.83 -0.45
C ALA A 101 11.10 -12.12 -0.70
N GLY A 102 11.38 -11.01 0.00
CA GLY A 102 12.70 -10.37 0.04
C GLY A 102 13.80 -11.31 0.54
N PRO A 103 15.09 -10.94 0.41
CA PRO A 103 16.23 -11.87 0.35
C PRO A 103 16.58 -12.69 1.62
N GLU A 104 15.66 -12.83 2.56
CA GLU A 104 15.82 -13.61 3.80
C GLU A 104 15.44 -15.10 3.65
N ALA A 105 15.32 -15.62 2.43
CA ALA A 105 15.24 -17.08 2.17
C ALA A 105 16.59 -17.80 2.32
N GLY A 106 17.40 -17.38 3.31
CA GLY A 106 18.76 -17.86 3.57
C GLY A 106 19.06 -18.24 5.02
N HIS A 107 18.06 -18.31 5.92
CA HIS A 107 18.27 -18.84 7.29
C HIS A 107 17.65 -20.23 7.47
N GLY A 108 18.24 -21.19 6.77
CA GLY A 108 17.95 -22.63 6.90
C GLY A 108 19.23 -23.45 6.81
N ALA A 109 20.31 -22.99 7.43
CA ALA A 109 21.53 -23.77 7.63
C ALA A 109 21.54 -24.35 9.04
N GLU A 110 20.91 -25.51 9.22
CA GLU A 110 21.32 -26.44 10.29
C GLU A 110 21.14 -27.89 9.80
N PRO A 111 22.18 -28.55 9.28
CA PRO A 111 22.24 -30.00 9.27
C PRO A 111 22.80 -30.46 10.62
N ALA A 112 21.90 -30.82 11.54
CA ALA A 112 22.26 -31.70 12.65
C ALA A 112 22.36 -33.13 12.12
N ARG A 113 23.59 -33.64 11.95
CA ARG A 113 24.05 -34.98 12.40
C ARG A 113 25.45 -35.32 11.91
#